data_AF-A0A9D1UYH4-F1
#
_entry.id   AF-A0A9D1UYH4-F1
#
_cell.length_a   1.000
_cell.length_b   1.000
_cell.length_c   1.000
_cell.angle_alpha   90.00
_cell.angle_beta   90.00
_cell.angle_gamma   90.00
#
_symmetry.space_group_name_H-M   'P 1'
#
loop_
_entity.id
_entity.type
_entity.pdbx_description
1 polymer ?
#
loop_
_entity_poly.entity_id
_entity_poly.type
_entity_poly.pdbx_seq_one_letter_code
_entity_poly.pdbx_strand_id
1 'polypeptide(L)'
;DARKYAWKGIFFATERNWDAANYSFSLLAQYQPDVCRDKKNVELIQEAANLHYKKPWFAASLSIIPGVGYLYTGRPKSALTSLIMNSLLGYAVYTSIKRENYGVAALLGVFNLSFYIGNISGAKRSAQRYNQQKLKRIQSALYENNRFIY
;
A
#
# COMPACT_ATOMS: atom_id res chain seq x y z
N ASP A 1 -21.08 28.30 2.16
CA ASP A 1 -20.18 28.07 3.31
C ASP A 1 -18.89 27.44 2.80
N ALA A 2 -17.75 28.09 3.04
CA ALA A 2 -16.43 27.64 2.60
C ALA A 2 -16.05 26.28 3.20
N ARG A 3 -16.43 26.01 4.46
CA ARG A 3 -16.19 24.73 5.14
C ARG A 3 -16.71 23.53 4.38
N LYS A 4 -17.92 23.66 3.80
CA LYS A 4 -18.55 22.63 3.00
C LYS A 4 -17.69 22.21 1.81
N TYR A 5 -17.08 23.17 1.13
CA TYR A 5 -16.25 22.91 -0.06
C TYR A 5 -14.90 22.30 0.30
N ALA A 6 -14.28 22.74 1.41
CA ALA A 6 -13.07 22.12 1.94
C ALA A 6 -13.29 20.64 2.29
N TRP A 7 -14.37 20.32 3.02
CA TRP A 7 -14.72 18.93 3.35
C TRP A 7 -15.01 18.08 2.11
N LYS A 8 -15.76 18.61 1.14
CA LYS A 8 -16.02 17.90 -0.13
C LYS A 8 -14.73 17.63 -0.91
N GLY A 9 -13.82 18.60 -0.98
CA GLY A 9 -12.53 18.45 -1.65
C GLY A 9 -11.69 17.33 -1.04
N ILE A 10 -11.58 17.30 0.29
CA ILE A 10 -10.89 16.22 0.99
C ILE A 10 -11.60 14.88 0.81
N PHE A 11 -12.92 14.84 0.91
CA PHE A 11 -13.71 13.63 0.72
C PHE A 11 -13.47 13.01 -0.66
N PHE A 12 -13.62 13.79 -1.74
CA PHE A 12 -13.35 13.29 -3.09
C PHE A 12 -11.89 12.87 -3.30
N ALA A 13 -10.94 13.55 -2.66
CA ALA A 13 -9.54 13.12 -2.64
C ALA A 13 -9.35 11.77 -1.93
N THR A 14 -10.20 11.42 -0.94
CA THR A 14 -10.17 10.09 -0.32
C THR A 14 -10.67 8.99 -1.25
N GLU A 15 -11.65 9.30 -2.08
CA GLU A 15 -12.18 8.42 -3.12
C GLU A 15 -11.27 8.36 -4.36
N ARG A 16 -10.18 9.14 -4.38
CA ARG A 16 -9.29 9.33 -5.54
C ARG A 16 -9.99 9.93 -6.76
N ASN A 17 -11.10 10.63 -6.53
CA ASN A 17 -11.77 11.41 -7.55
C ASN A 17 -11.12 12.81 -7.59
N TRP A 18 -9.95 12.87 -8.22
CA TRP A 18 -9.12 14.07 -8.28
C TRP A 18 -9.81 15.24 -8.98
N ASP A 19 -10.62 14.96 -10.00
CA ASP A 19 -11.39 15.96 -10.73
C ASP A 19 -12.47 16.60 -9.85
N ALA A 20 -13.25 15.79 -9.13
CA ALA A 20 -14.26 16.29 -8.21
C ALA A 20 -13.64 17.00 -6.99
N ALA A 21 -12.46 16.53 -6.54
CA ALA A 21 -11.69 17.20 -5.50
C ALA A 21 -11.24 18.60 -5.97
N ASN A 22 -10.67 18.69 -7.17
CA ASN A 22 -10.20 19.95 -7.76
C ASN A 22 -11.36 20.93 -7.97
N TYR A 23 -12.50 20.45 -8.46
CA TYR A 23 -13.72 21.24 -8.59
C TYR A 23 -14.22 21.76 -7.23
N SER A 24 -14.16 20.95 -6.18
CA SER A 24 -14.56 21.40 -4.84
C SER A 24 -13.62 22.47 -4.29
N PHE A 25 -12.31 22.35 -4.51
CA PHE A 25 -11.36 23.39 -4.11
C PHE A 25 -11.42 24.65 -4.98
N SER A 26 -11.81 24.56 -6.25
CA SER A 26 -12.03 25.76 -7.07
C SER A 26 -13.26 26.55 -6.59
N LEU A 27 -14.32 25.86 -6.16
CA LEU A 27 -15.45 26.51 -5.48
C LEU A 27 -15.00 27.15 -4.16
N LEU A 28 -14.17 26.46 -3.38
CA LEU A 28 -13.60 27.03 -2.15
C LEU A 28 -12.85 28.35 -2.43
N ALA A 29 -12.00 28.37 -3.45
CA ALA A 29 -11.25 29.55 -3.88
C ALA A 29 -12.16 30.72 -4.30
N GLN A 30 -13.31 30.44 -4.93
CA GLN A 30 -14.29 31.47 -5.29
C GLN A 30 -14.97 32.10 -4.05
N TYR A 31 -15.28 31.29 -3.03
CA TYR A 31 -15.99 31.77 -1.84
C TYR A 31 -15.07 32.44 -0.82
N GLN A 32 -13.84 31.95 -0.63
CA GLN A 32 -12.89 32.48 0.34
C GLN A 32 -11.48 32.41 -0.24
N PRO A 33 -11.09 33.34 -1.12
CA PRO A 33 -9.82 33.26 -1.85
C PRO A 33 -8.61 33.28 -0.92
N ASP A 34 -7.67 32.36 -1.15
CA ASP A 34 -6.34 32.36 -0.53
C ASP A 34 -5.35 31.77 -1.53
N VAL A 35 -4.57 32.65 -2.17
CA VAL A 35 -3.66 32.26 -3.26
C VAL A 35 -2.68 31.17 -2.83
N CYS A 36 -2.18 31.22 -1.60
CA CYS A 36 -1.21 30.25 -1.10
C CYS A 36 -1.86 28.89 -0.89
N ARG A 37 -3.00 28.85 -0.19
CA ARG A 37 -3.77 27.62 0.06
C ARG A 37 -4.26 27.00 -1.24
N ASP A 38 -4.84 27.81 -2.12
CA ASP A 38 -5.51 27.34 -3.34
C ASP A 38 -4.50 26.75 -4.32
N LYS A 39 -3.38 27.45 -4.53
CA LYS A 39 -2.26 26.90 -5.30
C LYS A 39 -1.77 25.58 -4.70
N LYS A 40 -1.65 25.51 -3.37
CA LYS A 40 -1.16 24.30 -2.70
C LYS A 40 -2.13 23.12 -2.84
N ASN A 41 -3.44 23.36 -2.79
CA ASN A 41 -4.45 22.33 -3.02
C ASN A 41 -4.35 21.74 -4.43
N VAL A 42 -4.18 22.59 -5.45
CA VAL A 42 -4.00 22.15 -6.85
C VAL A 42 -2.71 21.35 -7.01
N GLU A 43 -1.59 21.82 -6.45
CA GLU A 43 -0.32 21.09 -6.47
C GLU A 43 -0.45 19.69 -5.84
N LEU A 44 -1.08 19.59 -4.68
CA LEU A 44 -1.29 18.32 -3.98
C LEU A 44 -2.17 17.35 -4.78
N ILE A 45 -3.20 17.86 -5.46
CA ILE A 45 -4.05 17.04 -6.33
C ILE A 45 -3.28 16.55 -7.56
N GLN A 46 -2.49 17.41 -8.18
CA GLN A 46 -1.65 17.03 -9.32
C GLN A 46 -0.58 16.01 -8.91
N GLU A 47 0.05 16.19 -7.75
CA GLU A 47 0.98 15.20 -7.18
C GLU A 47 0.26 13.85 -7.02
N ALA A 48 -0.97 13.88 -6.47
CA ALA A 48 -1.75 12.68 -6.21
C ALA A 48 -2.20 11.95 -7.48
N ALA A 49 -2.61 12.69 -8.51
CA ALA A 49 -2.98 12.15 -9.81
C ALA A 49 -1.80 11.44 -10.51
N ASN A 50 -0.57 11.93 -10.27
CA ASN A 50 0.66 11.37 -10.83
C ASN A 50 1.29 10.26 -9.96
N LEU A 51 0.64 9.85 -8.87
CA LEU A 51 1.17 8.79 -8.00
C LEU A 51 1.16 7.42 -8.69
N HIS A 52 2.34 6.81 -8.75
CA HIS A 52 2.49 5.43 -9.18
C HIS A 52 2.08 4.44 -8.08
N TYR A 53 0.85 3.94 -8.17
CA TYR A 53 0.37 2.88 -7.28
C TYR A 53 0.91 1.50 -7.70
N LYS A 54 1.26 0.69 -6.69
CA LYS A 54 1.67 -0.71 -6.87
C LYS A 54 0.44 -1.59 -7.02
N LYS A 55 0.46 -2.57 -7.91
CA LYS A 55 -0.65 -3.51 -8.11
C LYS A 55 -0.58 -4.64 -7.06
N PRO A 56 -1.55 -4.79 -6.14
CA PRO A 56 -1.46 -5.81 -5.09
C PRO A 56 -1.45 -7.25 -5.59
N TRP A 57 -2.24 -7.53 -6.63
CA TRP A 57 -2.28 -8.86 -7.25
C TRP A 57 -0.99 -9.21 -7.96
N PHE A 58 -0.33 -8.22 -8.57
CA PHE A 58 0.99 -8.41 -9.18
C PHE A 58 2.07 -8.70 -8.13
N ALA A 59 2.00 -8.04 -6.96
CA ALA A 59 2.88 -8.37 -5.85
C ALA A 59 2.67 -9.82 -5.35
N ALA A 60 1.42 -10.28 -5.29
CA ALA A 60 1.10 -11.67 -4.94
C ALA A 60 1.62 -12.67 -5.99
N SER A 61 1.41 -12.42 -7.29
CA SER A 61 1.87 -13.33 -8.34
C SER A 61 3.38 -13.46 -8.37
N LEU A 62 4.11 -12.37 -8.13
CA LEU A 62 5.57 -12.41 -8.01
C LEU A 62 6.05 -13.25 -6.81
N SER A 63 5.27 -13.34 -5.74
CA SER A 63 5.62 -14.12 -4.55
C SER A 63 5.56 -15.64 -4.72
N ILE A 64 5.22 -16.15 -5.91
CA ILE A 64 5.48 -17.56 -6.25
C ILE A 64 6.97 -17.88 -6.07
N ILE A 65 7.85 -16.93 -6.40
CA ILE A 65 9.24 -16.99 -5.97
C ILE A 65 9.30 -16.28 -4.60
N PRO A 66 9.62 -16.99 -3.50
CA PRO A 66 9.67 -16.41 -2.17
C PRO A 66 10.47 -15.11 -2.13
N GLY A 67 9.84 -14.05 -1.63
CA GLY A 67 10.47 -12.73 -1.45
C GLY A 67 10.35 -11.75 -2.62
N VAL A 68 10.11 -12.19 -3.87
CA VAL A 68 10.10 -11.29 -5.04
C VAL A 68 8.97 -10.27 -4.98
N GLY A 69 7.78 -10.66 -4.52
CA GLY A 69 6.68 -9.72 -4.30
C GLY A 69 7.01 -8.62 -3.27
N TYR A 70 7.84 -8.91 -2.27
CA TYR A 70 8.32 -7.90 -1.33
C TYR A 70 9.34 -6.96 -1.96
N LEU A 71 10.24 -7.44 -2.83
CA LEU A 71 11.16 -6.60 -3.59
C LEU A 71 10.41 -5.59 -4.47
N TYR A 72 9.36 -6.04 -5.17
CA TYR A 72 8.50 -5.16 -5.98
C TYR A 72 7.90 -3.99 -5.18
N THR A 73 7.61 -4.23 -3.89
CA THR A 73 7.07 -3.23 -2.96
C THR A 73 8.13 -2.47 -2.17
N GLY A 74 9.42 -2.66 -2.47
CA GLY A 74 10.53 -1.97 -1.81
C GLY A 74 10.79 -2.46 -0.38
N ARG A 75 10.53 -3.74 -0.06
CA ARG A 75 10.74 -4.33 1.27
C ARG A 75 11.82 -5.42 1.26
N PRO A 76 13.11 -5.07 1.16
CA PRO A 76 14.19 -6.05 1.05
C PRO A 76 14.33 -6.94 2.30
N LYS A 77 14.12 -6.40 3.50
CA LYS A 77 14.16 -7.20 4.75
C LYS A 77 13.10 -8.31 4.73
N SER A 78 11.87 -7.98 4.34
CA SER A 78 10.79 -8.97 4.21
C SER A 78 11.05 -9.97 3.09
N ALA A 79 11.67 -9.54 1.99
CA ALA A 79 12.08 -10.42 0.91
C ALA A 79 13.09 -11.47 1.38
N LEU A 80 14.12 -11.03 2.11
CA LEU A 80 15.15 -11.91 2.67
C LEU A 80 14.57 -12.90 3.69
N THR A 81 13.73 -12.43 4.63
CA THR A 81 13.07 -13.32 5.60
C THR A 81 12.21 -14.36 4.90
N SER A 82 11.44 -13.96 3.88
CA SER A 82 10.64 -14.88 3.09
C SER A 82 11.53 -15.94 2.44
N LEU A 83 12.62 -15.54 1.77
CA LEU A 83 13.52 -16.47 1.10
C LEU A 83 14.12 -17.48 2.11
N ILE A 84 14.69 -16.99 3.20
CA ILE A 84 15.34 -17.84 4.21
C ILE A 84 14.36 -18.86 4.80
N MET A 85 13.17 -18.42 5.21
CA MET A 85 12.23 -19.29 5.90
C MET A 85 11.66 -20.38 4.99
N ASN A 86 11.28 -20.07 3.74
CA ASN A 86 10.81 -21.11 2.81
C ASN A 86 11.94 -22.07 2.43
N SER A 87 13.17 -21.58 2.28
CA SER A 87 14.33 -22.43 1.98
C SER A 87 14.66 -23.37 3.15
N LEU A 88 14.69 -22.86 4.38
CA LEU A 88 14.98 -23.66 5.57
C LEU A 88 13.88 -24.69 5.83
N LEU A 89 12.61 -24.30 5.78
CA LEU A 89 11.48 -25.21 5.97
C LEU A 89 11.42 -26.25 4.84
N GLY A 90 11.59 -25.83 3.59
CA GLY A 90 11.65 -26.75 2.45
C GLY A 90 12.80 -27.75 2.57
N TYR A 91 13.99 -27.31 2.99
CA TYR A 91 15.12 -28.19 3.25
C TYR A 91 14.86 -29.15 4.42
N ALA A 92 14.21 -28.69 5.48
CA ALA A 92 13.87 -29.52 6.63
C ALA A 92 12.83 -30.59 6.28
N VAL A 93 11.84 -30.26 5.43
CA VAL A 93 10.89 -31.24 4.87
C VAL A 93 11.64 -32.27 4.03
N TYR A 94 12.46 -31.82 3.08
CA TYR A 94 13.23 -32.70 2.20
C TYR A 94 14.12 -33.68 2.98
N THR A 95 14.87 -33.19 3.96
CA THR A 95 15.75 -34.03 4.79
C THR A 95 14.98 -34.99 5.68
N SER A 96 13.80 -34.60 6.17
CA SER A 96 12.92 -35.49 6.95
C SER A 96 12.37 -36.63 6.11
N ILE A 97 11.95 -36.36 4.86
CA ILE A 97 11.52 -37.39 3.91
C ILE A 97 12.69 -38.34 3.59
N LYS A 98 13.88 -37.79 3.32
CA LYS A 98 15.09 -38.59 3.00
C LYS A 98 15.49 -39.53 4.15
N ARG A 99 15.16 -39.18 5.40
CA ARG A 99 15.41 -39.98 6.60
C ARG A 99 14.20 -40.83 7.01
N GLU A 100 13.19 -40.96 6.15
CA GLU A 100 11.96 -41.71 6.39
C GLU A 100 11.15 -41.25 7.62
N ASN A 101 11.42 -40.03 8.12
CA ASN A 101 10.70 -39.43 9.22
C ASN A 101 9.47 -38.68 8.69
N TYR A 102 8.49 -39.45 8.23
CA TYR A 102 7.29 -38.91 7.57
C TYR A 102 6.41 -38.07 8.49
N GLY A 103 6.38 -38.39 9.79
CA GLY A 103 5.63 -37.59 10.77
C GLY A 103 6.17 -36.16 10.88
N VAL A 104 7.50 -36.02 11.02
CA VAL A 104 8.14 -34.70 11.04
C VAL A 104 8.04 -34.02 9.68
N ALA A 105 8.19 -34.77 8.58
CA ALA A 105 8.04 -34.22 7.24
C ALA A 105 6.63 -33.63 7.00
N ALA A 106 5.58 -34.34 7.42
CA ALA A 106 4.20 -33.88 7.29
C ALA A 106 3.96 -32.60 8.10
N LEU A 107 4.41 -32.58 9.36
CA LEU A 107 4.29 -31.41 10.24
C LEU A 107 5.02 -30.20 9.65
N LEU A 108 6.28 -30.36 9.27
CA LEU A 108 7.06 -29.29 8.64
C LEU A 108 6.49 -28.87 7.27
N GLY A 109 5.89 -29.80 6.53
CA GLY A 109 5.22 -29.52 5.26
C GLY A 109 4.04 -28.58 5.43
N VAL A 110 3.21 -28.81 6.46
CA VAL A 110 2.09 -27.92 6.83
C VAL A 110 2.61 -26.54 7.21
N PHE A 111 3.70 -26.46 8.00
CA PHE A 111 4.32 -25.18 8.35
C PHE A 111 4.89 -24.46 7.13
N ASN A 112 5.60 -25.17 6.25
CA ASN A 112 6.16 -24.62 5.02
C ASN A 112 5.05 -24.05 4.12
N LEU A 113 3.98 -24.81 3.90
CA LEU A 113 2.84 -24.37 3.11
C LEU A 113 2.14 -23.15 3.72
N SER A 114 1.92 -23.18 5.04
CA SER A 114 1.32 -22.05 5.78
C SER A 114 2.16 -20.79 5.63
N PHE A 115 3.48 -20.92 5.77
CA PHE A 115 4.41 -19.82 5.61
C PHE A 115 4.43 -19.30 4.17
N TYR A 116 4.42 -20.21 3.18
CA TYR A 116 4.39 -19.89 1.76
C TYR A 116 3.13 -19.08 1.37
N ILE A 117 1.94 -19.52 1.80
CA ILE A 117 0.67 -18.79 1.63
C ILE A 117 0.74 -17.42 2.34
N GLY A 118 1.33 -17.39 3.54
CA GLY A 118 1.58 -16.18 4.30
C GLY A 118 2.43 -15.16 3.53
N ASN A 119 3.44 -15.60 2.79
CA ASN A 119 4.29 -14.71 1.98
C ASN A 119 3.56 -14.10 0.79
N ILE A 120 2.75 -14.88 0.09
CA ILE A 120 1.91 -14.38 -1.03
C ILE A 120 0.95 -13.32 -0.52
N SER A 121 0.22 -13.64 0.56
CA SER A 121 -0.73 -12.72 1.20
C SER A 121 -0.04 -11.48 1.75
N GLY A 122 1.14 -11.64 2.35
CA GLY A 122 1.93 -10.56 2.93
C GLY A 122 2.49 -9.61 1.88
N ALA A 123 2.92 -10.10 0.70
CA ALA A 123 3.34 -9.26 -0.41
C ALA A 123 2.17 -8.43 -0.99
N LYS A 124 0.98 -9.04 -1.15
CA LYS A 124 -0.25 -8.32 -1.52
C LYS A 124 -0.54 -7.18 -0.54
N ARG A 125 -0.50 -7.49 0.77
CA ARG A 125 -0.71 -6.50 1.84
C ARG A 125 0.38 -5.41 1.83
N SER A 126 1.62 -5.75 1.50
CA SER A 126 2.71 -4.79 1.36
C SER A 126 2.42 -3.75 0.28
N ALA A 127 1.93 -4.17 -0.89
CA ALA A 127 1.55 -3.26 -1.96
C ALA A 127 0.34 -2.38 -1.58
N GLN A 128 -0.66 -2.95 -0.89
CA GLN A 128 -1.78 -2.18 -0.37
C GLN A 128 -1.31 -1.11 0.61
N ARG A 129 -0.44 -1.46 1.56
CA ARG A 129 0.13 -0.52 2.53
C ARG A 129 0.94 0.58 1.84
N TYR A 130 1.74 0.24 0.82
CA TYR A 130 2.46 1.23 0.01
C TYR A 130 1.50 2.27 -0.58
N ASN A 131 0.43 1.81 -1.22
CA ASN A 131 -0.57 2.69 -1.84
C ASN A 131 -1.31 3.54 -0.81
N GLN A 132 -1.72 2.93 0.31
CA GLN A 132 -2.42 3.61 1.39
C GLN A 132 -1.55 4.68 2.04
N GLN A 133 -0.26 4.43 2.25
CA GLN A 133 0.66 5.40 2.82
C GLN A 133 0.82 6.64 1.91
N LYS A 134 0.95 6.43 0.60
CA LYS A 134 1.00 7.53 -0.38
C LYS A 134 -0.27 8.37 -0.35
N LEU A 135 -1.44 7.72 -0.34
CA LEU A 135 -2.72 8.40 -0.28
C LEU A 135 -2.90 9.17 1.04
N LYS A 136 -2.60 8.55 2.19
CA LYS A 136 -2.68 9.19 3.50
C LYS A 136 -1.82 10.44 3.59
N ARG A 137 -0.62 10.43 3.00
CA ARG A 137 0.27 11.61 2.97
C ARG A 137 -0.39 12.81 2.28
N ILE A 138 -1.01 12.59 1.13
CA ILE A 138 -1.74 13.66 0.41
C ILE A 138 -2.94 14.14 1.23
N GLN A 139 -3.72 13.22 1.80
CA GLN A 139 -4.88 13.57 2.62
C GLN A 139 -4.51 14.42 3.83
N SER A 140 -3.46 14.03 4.57
CA SER A 140 -2.96 14.81 5.70
C SER A 140 -2.46 16.19 5.24
N ALA A 141 -1.78 16.29 4.10
CA ALA A 141 -1.32 17.57 3.57
C ALA A 141 -2.49 18.48 3.16
N LEU A 142 -3.54 17.94 2.52
CA LEU A 142 -4.75 18.68 2.19
C LEU A 142 -5.49 19.14 3.46
N TYR A 143 -5.59 18.29 4.47
CA TYR A 143 -6.22 18.65 5.74
C TYR A 143 -5.49 19.80 6.43
N GLU A 144 -4.16 19.68 6.60
CA GLU A 144 -3.33 20.73 7.20
C GLU A 144 -3.40 22.04 6.43
N ASN A 145 -3.36 21.99 5.09
CA ASN A 145 -3.42 23.19 4.25
C ASN A 145 -4.78 23.92 4.38
N ASN A 146 -5.87 23.20 4.64
CA ASN A 146 -7.21 23.78 4.78
C ASN A 146 -7.67 23.93 6.25
N ARG A 147 -6.78 23.71 7.23
CA ARG A 147 -7.16 23.62 8.65
C ARG A 147 -7.84 24.87 9.21
N PHE A 148 -7.47 26.05 8.71
CA PHE A 148 -7.98 27.34 9.16
C PHE A 148 -9.38 27.68 8.63
N ILE A 149 -9.93 26.81 7.78
CA ILE A 149 -11.30 26.96 7.28
C ILE A 149 -12.28 26.31 8.26
N TYR A 150 -11.86 25.26 8.96
CA TYR A 150 -12.68 24.50 9.92
C TYR A 150 -12.94 25.32 11.19
#